data_AF-A0A5C8S2K7-F1
#
_entry.id   AF-A0A5C8S2K7-F1
#
_cell.length_a   1.000
_cell.length_b   1.000
_cell.length_c   1.000
_cell.angle_alpha   90.00
_cell.angle_beta   90.00
_cell.angle_gamma   90.00
#
_symmetry.space_group_name_H-M   'P 1'
#
loop_
_entity.id
_entity.type
_entity.pdbx_description
1 polymer ?
#
loop_
_entity_poly.entity_id
_entity_poly.type
_entity_poly.pdbx_seq_one_letter_code
_entity_poly.pdbx_strand_id
1 'polypeptide(L)'
;MPTAEIYRGVRVFALQTQERINEVVKKEIDAVFAMSDAVALADYAGDASHSPEARLFAGARVEALWEMAAEGRAIRPPVDLARLRATTAGLDSLHWVSPWRHGSLFDLCRAIERKVPLTDAEIGR
;
A
#
# COMPACT_ATOMS: atom_id res chain seq x y z
N MET A 1 -3.52 11.02 3.80
CA MET A 1 -4.56 10.16 4.39
C MET A 1 -4.55 10.30 5.92
N PRO A 2 -5.71 10.45 6.59
CA PRO A 2 -5.79 10.39 8.06
C PRO A 2 -5.32 9.03 8.59
N THR A 3 -4.57 9.04 9.69
CA THR A 3 -3.98 7.85 10.30
C THR A 3 -4.72 7.51 11.59
N ALA A 4 -5.16 6.25 11.73
CA ALA A 4 -5.78 5.74 12.96
C ALA A 4 -4.72 5.32 13.99
N GLU A 5 -3.71 4.57 13.55
CA GLU A 5 -2.64 4.08 14.42
C GLU A 5 -1.36 3.85 13.61
N ILE A 6 -0.24 3.60 14.31
CA ILE A 6 1.01 3.15 13.72
C ILE A 6 1.22 1.69 14.12
N TYR A 7 1.39 0.81 13.13
CA TYR A 7 1.64 -0.62 13.34
C TYR A 7 2.94 -1.04 12.63
N ARG A 8 3.93 -1.52 13.39
CA ARG A 8 5.28 -1.85 12.88
C ARG A 8 5.96 -0.72 12.09
N GLY A 9 5.70 0.53 12.48
CA GLY A 9 6.20 1.71 11.77
C GLY A 9 5.41 2.08 10.50
N VAL A 10 4.37 1.32 10.15
CA VAL A 10 3.46 1.62 9.04
C VAL A 10 2.27 2.41 9.56
N ARG A 11 1.90 3.49 8.86
CA ARG A 11 0.68 4.25 9.15
C ARG A 11 -0.54 3.46 8.69
N VAL A 12 -1.46 3.16 9.61
CA VAL A 12 -2.74 2.50 9.31
C VAL A 12 -3.79 3.58 9.07
N PHE A 13 -4.53 3.52 7.95
CA PHE A 13 -5.46 4.58 7.58
C PHE A 13 -6.76 4.51 8.39
N ALA A 14 -7.30 5.69 8.75
CA ALA A 14 -8.47 5.79 9.64
C ALA A 14 -9.81 5.55 8.94
N LEU A 15 -9.86 5.61 7.61
CA LEU A 15 -11.10 5.55 6.83
C LEU A 15 -11.58 4.10 6.58
N GLN A 16 -11.58 3.26 7.60
CA GLN A 16 -11.99 1.85 7.55
C GLN A 16 -12.33 1.31 8.96
N THR A 17 -13.04 0.20 9.03
CA THR A 17 -13.46 -0.38 10.33
C THR A 17 -12.27 -0.99 11.08
N GLN A 18 -12.33 -0.96 12.42
CA GLN A 18 -11.32 -1.60 13.27
C GLN A 18 -11.21 -3.11 13.03
N GLU A 19 -12.33 -3.76 12.71
CA GLU A 19 -12.39 -5.17 12.27
C GLU A 19 -11.46 -5.41 11.07
N ARG A 20 -11.62 -4.62 9.98
CA ARG A 20 -10.76 -4.75 8.78
C ARG A 20 -9.30 -4.47 9.11
N ILE A 21 -9.02 -3.47 9.95
CA ILE A 21 -7.65 -3.16 10.36
C ILE A 21 -6.99 -4.39 11.00
N ASN A 22 -7.68 -5.02 11.96
CA ASN A 22 -7.13 -6.14 12.71
C ASN A 22 -7.09 -7.44 11.88
N GLU A 23 -8.11 -7.70 11.06
CA GLU A 23 -8.26 -8.97 10.36
C GLU A 23 -7.56 -9.03 9.01
N VAL A 24 -7.35 -7.87 8.37
CA VAL A 24 -6.77 -7.76 7.02
C VAL A 24 -5.48 -6.94 7.06
N VAL A 25 -5.57 -5.64 7.39
CA VAL A 25 -4.44 -4.70 7.20
C VAL A 25 -3.21 -5.11 8.01
N LYS A 26 -3.38 -5.40 9.30
CA LYS A 26 -2.25 -5.81 10.16
C LYS A 26 -1.62 -7.12 9.70
N LYS A 27 -2.42 -8.10 9.27
CA LYS A 27 -1.93 -9.38 8.74
C LYS A 27 -1.16 -9.22 7.44
N GLU A 28 -1.63 -8.35 6.55
CA GLU A 28 -0.93 -8.02 5.32
C GLU A 28 0.38 -7.27 5.58
N ILE A 29 0.40 -6.35 6.56
CA ILE A 29 1.64 -5.71 7.01
C ILE A 29 2.62 -6.75 7.58
N ASP A 30 2.14 -7.70 8.40
CA ASP A 30 2.96 -8.81 8.92
C ASP A 30 3.53 -9.67 7.78
N ALA A 31 2.72 -9.99 6.77
CA ALA A 31 3.16 -10.74 5.60
C ALA A 31 4.27 -10.00 4.85
N VAL A 32 4.06 -8.72 4.53
CA VAL A 32 5.07 -7.88 3.88
C VAL A 32 6.32 -7.75 4.74
N PHE A 33 6.20 -7.66 6.08
CA PHE A 33 7.34 -7.61 6.98
C PHE A 33 8.20 -8.88 6.92
N ALA A 34 7.58 -10.04 6.76
CA ALA A 34 8.27 -11.32 6.63
C ALA A 34 8.93 -11.54 5.25
N MET A 35 8.56 -10.77 4.22
CA MET A 35 9.15 -10.87 2.89
C MET A 35 10.57 -10.30 2.85
N SER A 36 11.41 -10.87 1.99
CA SER A 36 12.80 -10.41 1.75
C SER A 36 13.12 -10.25 0.27
N ASP A 37 12.38 -10.91 -0.62
CA ASP A 37 12.59 -10.83 -2.05
C ASP A 37 12.00 -9.55 -2.65
N ALA A 38 12.83 -8.78 -3.35
CA ALA A 38 12.45 -7.49 -3.91
C ALA A 38 11.44 -7.60 -5.06
N VAL A 39 11.50 -8.67 -5.86
CA VAL A 39 10.54 -8.89 -6.96
C VAL A 39 9.17 -9.23 -6.39
N ALA A 40 9.10 -10.16 -5.44
CA ALA A 40 7.87 -10.50 -4.74
C ALA A 40 7.25 -9.29 -4.03
N LEU A 41 8.06 -8.44 -3.40
CA LEU A 41 7.59 -7.19 -2.79
C LEU A 41 7.03 -6.21 -3.83
N ALA A 42 7.66 -6.10 -5.00
CA ALA A 42 7.17 -5.23 -6.08
C ALA A 42 5.85 -5.73 -6.66
N ASP A 43 5.72 -7.05 -6.85
CA ASP A 43 4.48 -7.69 -7.29
C ASP A 43 3.36 -7.47 -6.26
N TYR A 44 3.67 -7.61 -4.96
CA TYR A 44 2.73 -7.35 -3.87
C TYR A 44 2.24 -5.90 -3.87
N ALA A 45 3.14 -4.93 -4.06
CA ALA A 45 2.78 -3.51 -4.13
C ALA A 45 1.85 -3.18 -5.29
N GLY A 46 2.01 -3.90 -6.42
CA GLY A 46 1.19 -3.76 -7.62
C GLY A 46 -0.16 -4.47 -7.57
N ASP A 47 -0.39 -5.36 -6.60
CA ASP A 47 -1.67 -6.06 -6.48
C ASP A 47 -2.67 -5.24 -5.68
N ALA A 48 -3.66 -4.70 -6.39
CA ALA A 48 -4.73 -3.92 -5.81
C ALA A 48 -5.66 -4.70 -4.88
N SER A 49 -5.62 -6.05 -4.87
CA SER A 49 -6.38 -6.85 -3.91
C SER A 49 -5.88 -6.67 -2.48
N HIS A 50 -4.64 -6.21 -2.29
CA HIS A 50 -4.07 -5.89 -0.99
C HIS A 50 -4.41 -4.49 -0.49
N SER A 51 -4.34 -4.30 0.82
CA SER A 51 -4.55 -3.01 1.46
C SER A 51 -3.55 -1.96 0.98
N PRO A 52 -4.01 -0.69 0.81
CA PRO A 52 -3.14 0.42 0.43
C PRO A 52 -1.90 0.56 1.31
N GLU A 53 -2.05 0.33 2.62
CA GLU A 53 -0.97 0.44 3.60
C GLU A 53 0.10 -0.62 3.40
N ALA A 54 -0.29 -1.87 3.19
CA ALA A 54 0.65 -2.96 2.92
C ALA A 54 1.34 -2.78 1.57
N ARG A 55 0.62 -2.31 0.54
CA ARG A 55 1.19 -1.99 -0.79
C ARG A 55 2.22 -0.88 -0.71
N LEU A 56 1.91 0.21 0.00
CA LEU A 56 2.83 1.33 0.22
C LEU A 56 4.07 0.88 1.01
N PHE A 57 3.88 0.04 2.04
CA PHE A 57 4.99 -0.51 2.79
C PHE A 57 5.88 -1.41 1.93
N ALA A 58 5.29 -2.30 1.13
CA ALA A 58 6.02 -3.15 0.19
C ALA A 58 6.82 -2.31 -0.82
N GLY A 59 6.21 -1.27 -1.41
CA GLY A 59 6.89 -0.34 -2.30
C GLY A 59 8.08 0.36 -1.65
N ALA A 60 7.91 0.90 -0.44
CA ALA A 60 9.00 1.53 0.30
C ALA A 60 10.15 0.56 0.62
N ARG A 61 9.84 -0.72 0.91
CA ARG A 61 10.87 -1.75 1.12
C ARG A 61 11.65 -2.06 -0.14
N VAL A 62 10.98 -2.13 -1.29
CA VAL A 62 11.67 -2.34 -2.58
C VAL A 62 12.62 -1.18 -2.87
N GLU A 63 12.17 0.06 -2.69
CA GLU A 63 13.03 1.23 -2.86
C GLU A 63 14.26 1.17 -1.94
N ALA A 64 14.06 0.85 -0.66
CA ALA A 64 15.16 0.69 0.29
C ALA A 64 16.16 -0.41 -0.13
N LEU A 65 15.67 -1.59 -0.56
CA LEU A 65 16.53 -2.68 -1.04
C LEU A 65 17.31 -2.27 -2.31
N TRP A 66 16.68 -1.50 -3.19
CA TRP A 66 17.29 -1.02 -4.42
C TRP A 66 18.40 0.01 -4.14
N GLU A 67 18.17 0.94 -3.21
CA GLU A 67 19.17 1.92 -2.77
C GLU A 67 20.33 1.23 -2.02
N MET A 68 20.04 0.29 -1.12
CA MET A 68 21.08 -0.49 -0.44
C MET A 68 21.97 -1.28 -1.42
N ALA A 69 21.38 -1.85 -2.48
CA ALA A 69 22.15 -2.52 -3.52
C ALA A 69 23.04 -1.54 -4.30
N ALA A 70 22.57 -0.31 -4.54
CA ALA A 70 23.37 0.75 -5.15
C ALA A 70 24.56 1.16 -4.27
N GLU A 71 24.32 1.41 -2.98
CA GLU A 71 25.36 1.78 -2.01
C GLU A 71 26.39 0.67 -1.81
N GLY A 72 25.94 -0.58 -1.70
CA GLY A 72 26.78 -1.76 -1.56
C GLY A 72 27.51 -2.18 -2.84
N ARG A 73 27.30 -1.48 -3.97
CA ARG A 73 27.78 -1.86 -5.31
C ARG A 73 27.40 -3.31 -5.68
N ALA A 74 26.27 -3.77 -5.17
CA ALA A 74 25.70 -5.06 -5.51
C ALA A 74 24.88 -4.96 -6.80
N ILE A 75 24.50 -6.10 -7.36
CA ILE A 75 23.55 -6.14 -8.47
C ILE A 75 22.20 -5.64 -7.95
N ARG A 76 21.66 -4.61 -8.61
CA ARG A 76 20.33 -4.08 -8.27
C ARG A 76 19.25 -5.11 -8.56
N PRO A 77 18.20 -5.20 -7.72
CA PRO A 77 17.05 -6.02 -8.03
C PRO A 77 16.46 -5.68 -9.40
N PRO A 78 15.98 -6.67 -10.18
CA PRO A 78 15.41 -6.45 -11.51
C PRO A 78 13.97 -5.92 -11.41
N VAL A 79 13.79 -4.79 -10.74
CA VAL A 79 12.50 -4.13 -10.53
C VAL A 79 12.45 -2.82 -11.30
N ASP A 80 11.35 -2.58 -12.02
CA ASP A 80 11.04 -1.29 -12.62
C ASP A 80 10.47 -0.34 -11.55
N LEU A 81 11.34 0.52 -11.01
CA LEU A 81 10.96 1.50 -9.99
C LEU A 81 9.94 2.53 -10.50
N ALA A 82 9.97 2.89 -11.79
CA ALA A 82 9.02 3.85 -12.33
C ALA A 82 7.61 3.25 -12.33
N ARG A 83 7.49 1.99 -12.77
CA ARG A 83 6.25 1.24 -12.68
C ARG A 83 5.79 1.05 -11.24
N LEU A 84 6.69 0.67 -10.32
CA LEU A 84 6.36 0.52 -8.91
C LEU A 84 5.75 1.80 -8.33
N ARG A 85 6.44 2.93 -8.52
CA ARG A 85 5.97 4.24 -8.05
C ARG A 85 4.62 4.61 -8.65
N ALA A 86 4.41 4.34 -9.94
CA ALA A 86 3.12 4.56 -10.59
C ALA A 86 2.01 3.71 -9.98
N THR A 87 2.28 2.44 -9.65
CA THR A 87 1.28 1.53 -9.06
C THR A 87 0.90 1.85 -7.62
N THR A 88 1.77 2.53 -6.87
CA THR A 88 1.49 2.96 -5.49
C THR A 88 1.07 4.42 -5.38
N ALA A 89 1.10 5.16 -6.50
CA ALA A 89 0.78 6.59 -6.52
C ALA A 89 -0.66 6.85 -6.07
N GLY A 90 -0.84 7.79 -5.14
CA GLY A 90 -2.15 8.23 -4.69
C GLY A 90 -2.85 7.30 -3.70
N LEU A 91 -2.26 6.17 -3.32
CA LEU A 91 -2.80 5.26 -2.31
C LEU A 91 -2.95 5.91 -0.91
N ASP A 92 -2.14 6.92 -0.60
CA ASP A 92 -2.21 7.71 0.63
C ASP A 92 -2.84 9.11 0.45
N SER A 93 -3.51 9.34 -0.69
CA SER A 93 -4.13 10.62 -1.03
C SER A 93 -5.65 10.58 -0.90
N LEU A 94 -6.22 11.54 -0.17
CA LEU A 94 -7.67 11.75 -0.12
C LEU A 94 -8.23 12.18 -1.48
N HIS A 95 -7.42 12.82 -2.32
CA HIS A 95 -7.85 13.22 -3.65
C HIS A 95 -8.00 12.02 -4.59
N TRP A 96 -7.21 10.96 -4.41
CA TRP A 96 -7.21 9.78 -5.30
C TRP A 96 -7.82 8.54 -4.66
N VAL A 97 -8.28 8.59 -3.41
CA VAL A 97 -8.94 7.46 -2.75
C VAL A 97 -10.24 7.11 -3.47
N SER A 98 -10.50 5.81 -3.61
CA SER A 98 -11.81 5.34 -4.08
C SER A 98 -12.84 5.43 -2.97
N PRO A 99 -14.02 6.06 -3.21
CA PRO A 99 -15.12 6.03 -2.25
C PRO A 99 -15.67 4.62 -2.04
N TRP A 100 -15.54 3.74 -3.02
CA TRP A 100 -16.20 2.44 -3.06
C TRP A 100 -15.28 1.26 -2.73
N ARG A 101 -13.96 1.45 -2.82
CA ARG A 101 -12.96 0.39 -2.66
C ARG A 101 -11.83 0.82 -1.73
N HIS A 102 -11.17 -0.14 -1.08
CA HIS A 102 -9.96 0.07 -0.31
C HIS A 102 -8.75 0.17 -1.25
N GLY A 103 -8.64 1.29 -1.96
CA GLY A 103 -7.63 1.52 -3.01
C GLY A 103 -7.70 2.93 -3.58
N SER A 104 -6.94 3.16 -4.64
CA SER A 104 -7.04 4.38 -5.44
C SER A 104 -8.19 4.30 -6.46
N LEU A 105 -8.57 5.44 -7.03
CA LEU A 105 -9.49 5.55 -8.15
C LEU A 105 -9.00 4.80 -9.40
N PHE A 106 -7.71 4.48 -9.48
CA PHE A 106 -7.13 3.74 -10.62
C PHE A 106 -7.20 2.22 -10.42
N ASP A 107 -7.56 1.73 -9.23
CA ASP A 107 -7.65 0.30 -8.89
C ASP A 107 -9.01 -0.34 -9.24
N LEU A 108 -9.71 0.19 -10.24
CA LEU A 108 -11.15 0.08 -10.50
C LEU A 108 -11.77 -1.32 -10.41
N CYS A 109 -11.02 -2.39 -10.71
CA CYS A 109 -11.55 -3.75 -10.83
C CYS A 109 -10.93 -4.77 -9.86
N ARG A 110 -9.90 -4.39 -9.09
CA ARG A 110 -9.13 -5.35 -8.27
C ARG A 110 -9.10 -5.01 -6.79
N ALA A 111 -9.36 -3.76 -6.42
CA ALA A 111 -9.43 -3.37 -5.02
C ALA A 111 -10.69 -3.91 -4.33
N ILE A 112 -10.51 -4.33 -3.08
CA ILE A 112 -11.59 -4.85 -2.23
C ILE A 112 -12.64 -3.77 -2.00
N GLU A 113 -13.91 -4.13 -2.14
CA GLU A 113 -15.02 -3.21 -1.90
C GLU A 113 -15.16 -2.83 -0.42
N ARG A 114 -15.53 -1.58 -0.19
CA ARG A 114 -15.85 -1.08 1.15
C ARG A 114 -17.23 -1.58 1.54
N LYS A 115 -17.37 -2.06 2.79
CA LYS A 115 -18.70 -2.34 3.38
C LYS A 115 -19.57 -1.08 3.40
N VAL A 116 -18.96 0.07 3.68
CA VAL A 116 -19.60 1.39 3.69
C VAL A 116 -18.78 2.33 2.81
N PRO A 117 -19.35 2.88 1.72
CA PRO A 117 -18.66 3.84 0.88
C PRO A 117 -18.29 5.12 1.65
N LEU A 118 -17.22 5.78 1.23
CA LEU A 118 -16.89 7.10 1.76
C LEU A 118 -17.86 8.15 1.24
N THR A 119 -18.16 9.10 2.11
CA THR A 119 -18.92 10.31 1.81
C THR A 119 -18.00 11.43 1.33
N ASP A 120 -18.55 12.38 0.58
CA ASP A 120 -17.82 13.57 0.11
C ASP A 120 -17.20 14.37 1.28
N ALA A 121 -17.90 14.43 2.42
CA ALA A 121 -17.41 15.07 3.64
C ALA A 121 -16.13 14.40 4.20
N GLU A 122 -16.00 13.07 4.10
CA GLU A 122 -14.82 12.34 4.58
C GLU A 122 -13.61 12.48 3.65
N ILE A 123 -13.84 12.69 2.35
CA ILE A 123 -12.78 12.87 1.34
C ILE A 123 -12.50 14.34 1.02
N GLY A 124 -13.25 15.27 1.62
CA GLY A 124 -13.08 16.71 1.43
C GLY A 124 -13.44 17.18 0.02
N ARG A 125 -14.49 16.60 -0.58
CA ARG A 125 -15.04 16.99 -1.88
C ARG A 125 -16.40 17.69 -1.75
#